data_AF-A0A0Q6A5X3-F1
#
_entry.id   AF-A0A0Q6A5X3-F1
#
_cell.length_a   1.000
_cell.length_b   1.000
_cell.length_c   1.000
_cell.angle_alpha   90.00
_cell.angle_beta   90.00
_cell.angle_gamma   90.00
#
_symmetry.space_group_name_H-M   'P 1'
#
loop_
_entity.id
_entity.type
_entity.pdbx_description
1 polymer ?
#
loop_
_entity_poly.entity_id
_entity_poly.type
_entity_poly.pdbx_seq_one_letter_code
_entity_poly.pdbx_strand_id
1 'polypeptide(L)'
;MSAADRLSFIAEGLPIIHASSMGFWSASAELREKPREAEVLEGFAKEEAAKILILLDAVRCPEKRIAGKLNKLLRWFYGHHERLIVAQLAEWWFSNVADLRKSVEPLRKVHDLEGNMGEFIVPNSTLYRRESKLYADVEAYEDGTPVWNAPVVQPTGFPAHMPAVVRVIDAMAVCGMFALAGLKAASEVWGQLEFQETETLQDAERLTQELLARLIAEGLPNESATQNHVDALYRHWPLPMYNVDLDPIPVTLEELKAEQDRLYWAEVGDPR
;
A
#
# COMPACT_ATOMS: atom_id res chain seq x y z
N MET A 1 15.26 14.90 16.47
CA MET A 1 13.83 15.13 16.78
C MET A 1 13.43 14.16 17.88
N SER A 2 12.84 14.63 18.97
CA SER A 2 12.37 13.74 20.04
C SER A 2 11.19 12.88 19.59
N ALA A 3 10.79 11.87 20.37
CA ALA A 3 9.59 11.09 20.07
C ALA A 3 8.33 11.97 20.09
N ALA A 4 8.21 12.87 21.06
CA ALA A 4 7.10 13.80 21.17
C ALA A 4 7.02 14.77 19.98
N ASP A 5 8.16 15.37 19.59
CA ASP A 5 8.22 16.28 18.43
C ASP A 5 7.83 15.55 17.13
N ARG A 6 8.27 14.30 16.98
CA ARG A 6 7.92 13.47 15.82
C ARG A 6 6.43 13.19 15.74
N LEU A 7 5.80 12.82 16.86
CA LEU A 7 4.34 12.59 16.88
C LEU A 7 3.57 13.88 16.62
N SER A 8 4.02 15.03 17.14
CA SER A 8 3.42 16.33 16.84
C SER A 8 3.50 16.65 15.35
N PHE A 9 4.69 16.51 14.76
CA PHE A 9 4.90 16.75 13.34
C PHE A 9 4.05 15.84 12.45
N ILE A 10 3.93 14.55 12.80
CA ILE A 10 3.07 13.61 12.08
C ILE A 10 1.60 14.02 12.23
N ALA A 11 1.13 14.36 13.43
CA ALA A 11 -0.25 14.78 13.69
C ALA A 11 -0.67 16.01 12.85
N GLU A 12 0.25 16.95 12.60
CA GLU A 12 0.02 18.09 11.72
C GLU A 12 -0.20 17.65 10.25
N GLY A 13 0.56 16.66 9.78
CA GLY A 13 0.54 16.22 8.40
C GLY A 13 -0.62 15.28 8.03
N LEU A 14 -1.05 14.40 8.95
CA LEU A 14 -2.04 13.35 8.62
C LEU A 14 -3.38 13.92 8.10
N PRO A 15 -3.99 14.97 8.71
CA PRO A 15 -5.22 15.56 8.18
C PRO A 15 -5.06 16.18 6.78
N ILE A 16 -3.88 16.73 6.47
CA ILE A 16 -3.59 17.33 5.15
C ILE A 16 -3.54 16.24 4.08
N ILE A 17 -2.85 15.13 4.36
CA ILE A 17 -2.73 14.00 3.44
C ILE A 17 -4.11 13.33 3.25
N HIS A 18 -4.88 13.16 4.33
CA HIS A 18 -6.23 12.60 4.27
C HIS A 18 -7.15 13.44 3.41
N ALA A 19 -7.17 14.77 3.61
CA ALA A 19 -7.94 15.67 2.76
C ALA A 19 -7.54 15.57 1.28
N SER A 20 -6.23 15.45 0.99
CA SER A 20 -5.74 15.25 -0.39
C SER A 20 -6.24 13.93 -0.98
N SER A 21 -6.11 12.82 -0.24
CA SER A 21 -6.59 11.49 -0.66
C SER A 21 -8.10 11.48 -0.92
N MET A 22 -8.88 12.03 0.00
CA MET A 22 -10.33 12.09 -0.11
C MET A 22 -10.77 12.98 -1.27
N GLY A 23 -10.09 14.11 -1.51
CA GLY A 23 -10.35 14.97 -2.65
C GLY A 23 -10.16 14.26 -3.99
N PHE A 24 -9.07 13.51 -4.15
CA PHE A 24 -8.84 12.70 -5.35
C PHE A 24 -9.90 11.62 -5.54
N TRP A 25 -10.28 10.91 -4.46
CA TRP A 25 -11.31 9.88 -4.52
C TRP A 25 -12.69 10.46 -4.88
N SER A 26 -13.10 11.56 -4.24
CA SER A 26 -14.37 12.22 -4.53
C SER A 26 -14.43 12.69 -5.98
N ALA A 27 -13.36 13.30 -6.49
CA ALA A 27 -13.28 13.72 -7.90
C ALA A 27 -13.33 12.51 -8.86
N SER A 28 -12.64 11.41 -8.54
CA SER A 28 -12.73 10.16 -9.31
C SER A 28 -14.17 9.64 -9.41
N ALA A 29 -14.89 9.61 -8.29
CA ALA A 29 -16.26 9.10 -8.22
C ALA A 29 -17.29 9.92 -9.03
N GLU A 30 -16.98 11.19 -9.31
CA GLU A 30 -17.79 12.07 -10.17
C GLU A 30 -17.57 11.82 -11.67
N LEU A 31 -16.40 11.29 -12.05
CA LEU A 31 -15.99 11.08 -13.45
C LEU A 31 -16.50 9.76 -14.07
N ARG A 32 -17.77 9.43 -13.84
CA ARG A 32 -18.37 8.15 -14.28
C ARG A 32 -18.29 7.92 -15.80
N GLU A 33 -18.42 9.00 -16.57
CA GLU A 33 -18.36 8.96 -18.05
C GLU A 33 -16.93 9.09 -18.61
N LYS A 34 -15.92 9.18 -17.73
CA LYS A 34 -14.51 9.36 -18.08
C LYS A 34 -13.66 8.34 -17.32
N PRO A 35 -13.76 7.05 -17.66
CA PRO A 35 -13.19 5.96 -16.86
C PRO A 35 -11.66 6.05 -16.72
N ARG A 36 -10.97 6.54 -17.75
CA ARG A 36 -9.51 6.75 -17.68
C ARG A 36 -9.14 7.77 -16.62
N GLU A 37 -9.72 8.96 -16.71
CA GLU A 37 -9.45 10.05 -15.77
C GLU A 37 -9.89 9.68 -14.34
N ALA A 38 -11.01 8.96 -14.21
CA ALA A 38 -11.45 8.43 -12.92
C ALA A 38 -10.40 7.50 -12.30
N GLU A 39 -9.86 6.54 -13.06
CA GLU A 39 -8.84 5.61 -12.56
C GLU A 39 -7.51 6.29 -12.24
N VAL A 40 -7.14 7.33 -12.98
CA VAL A 40 -5.96 8.16 -12.67
C VAL A 40 -6.12 8.84 -11.31
N LEU A 41 -7.28 9.47 -11.07
CA LEU A 41 -7.56 10.12 -9.78
C LEU A 41 -7.69 9.11 -8.64
N GLU A 42 -8.27 7.94 -8.88
CA GLU A 42 -8.28 6.84 -7.89
C GLU A 42 -6.86 6.39 -7.54
N GLY A 43 -5.97 6.29 -8.54
CA GLY A 43 -4.54 6.01 -8.34
C GLY A 43 -3.87 7.03 -7.42
N PHE A 44 -4.10 8.32 -7.65
CA PHE A 44 -3.58 9.37 -6.76
C PHE A 44 -4.17 9.29 -5.34
N ALA A 45 -5.47 8.97 -5.20
CA ALA A 45 -6.07 8.76 -3.89
C ALA A 45 -5.37 7.62 -3.13
N LYS A 46 -5.13 6.48 -3.80
CA LYS A 46 -4.40 5.34 -3.23
C LYS A 46 -2.98 5.71 -2.78
N GLU A 47 -2.24 6.44 -3.61
CA GLU A 47 -0.87 6.86 -3.30
C GLU A 47 -0.81 7.84 -2.12
N GLU A 48 -1.72 8.82 -2.06
CA GLU A 48 -1.80 9.75 -0.92
C GLU A 48 -2.19 9.00 0.37
N ALA A 49 -3.18 8.10 0.31
CA ALA A 49 -3.58 7.27 1.43
C ALA A 49 -2.43 6.40 1.96
N ALA A 50 -1.62 5.81 1.07
CA ALA A 50 -0.48 4.99 1.45
C ALA A 50 0.55 5.75 2.30
N LYS A 51 0.73 7.06 2.08
CA LYS A 51 1.62 7.89 2.91
C LYS A 51 1.20 7.89 4.39
N ILE A 52 -0.11 7.90 4.68
CA ILE A 52 -0.63 7.83 6.05
C ILE A 52 -0.23 6.51 6.69
N LEU A 53 -0.39 5.37 5.99
CA LEU A 53 0.00 4.07 6.51
C LEU A 53 1.52 3.96 6.76
N ILE A 54 2.34 4.54 5.88
CA ILE A 54 3.80 4.62 6.06
C ILE A 54 4.16 5.45 7.31
N LEU A 55 3.51 6.59 7.51
CA LEU A 55 3.72 7.40 8.71
C LEU A 55 3.21 6.69 9.98
N LEU A 56 2.09 5.98 9.90
CA LEU A 56 1.61 5.17 11.02
C LEU A 56 2.53 4.00 11.34
N ASP A 57 3.27 3.45 10.37
CA ASP A 57 4.34 2.49 10.69
C ASP A 57 5.47 3.12 11.48
N ALA A 58 5.79 4.41 11.25
CA ALA A 58 6.73 5.13 12.11
C ALA A 58 6.19 5.31 13.54
N VAL A 59 4.86 5.45 13.68
CA VAL A 59 4.17 5.60 14.98
C VAL A 59 4.08 4.26 15.73
N ARG A 60 3.75 3.17 15.03
CA ARG A 60 3.65 1.79 15.56
C ARG A 60 5.00 1.16 15.84
N CYS A 61 6.09 1.65 15.24
CA CYS A 61 7.42 1.11 15.46
C CYS A 61 7.89 1.36 16.90
N PRO A 62 8.35 0.33 17.63
CA PRO A 62 8.87 0.51 18.99
C PRO A 62 9.96 1.58 19.06
N GLU A 63 9.94 2.41 20.11
CA GLU A 63 10.81 3.59 20.23
C GLU A 63 12.30 3.25 20.11
N LYS A 64 12.73 2.10 20.62
CA LYS A 64 14.11 1.61 20.52
C LYS A 64 14.57 1.29 19.09
N ARG A 65 13.63 1.13 18.13
CA ARG A 65 13.91 0.71 16.75
C ARG A 65 13.75 1.82 15.73
N ILE A 66 12.85 2.78 15.97
CA ILE A 66 12.46 3.78 14.96
C ILE A 66 13.63 4.57 14.37
N ALA A 67 14.66 4.87 15.16
CA ALA A 67 15.84 5.59 14.68
C ALA A 67 16.53 4.88 13.50
N GLY A 68 16.57 3.54 13.52
CA GLY A 68 17.14 2.73 12.42
C GLY A 68 16.20 2.51 11.24
N LYS A 69 14.92 2.90 11.34
CA LYS A 69 13.89 2.68 10.32
C LYS A 69 13.44 3.96 9.62
N LEU A 70 13.63 5.13 10.25
CA LEU A 70 13.06 6.39 9.80
C LEU A 70 13.47 6.77 8.38
N ASN A 71 14.75 6.64 8.02
CA ASN A 71 15.22 6.97 6.67
C ASN A 71 14.58 6.08 5.59
N LYS A 72 14.37 4.79 5.91
CA LYS A 72 13.72 3.83 5.03
C LYS A 72 12.24 4.17 4.84
N LEU A 73 11.53 4.45 5.92
CA LEU A 73 10.12 4.87 5.87
C LEU A 73 9.97 6.21 5.11
N LEU A 74 10.90 7.15 5.27
CA LEU A 74 10.90 8.40 4.50
C LEU A 74 11.15 8.17 3.01
N ARG A 75 12.05 7.26 2.63
CA ARG A 75 12.25 6.88 1.22
C ARG A 75 10.93 6.36 0.64
N TRP A 76 10.25 5.45 1.34
CA TRP A 76 8.96 4.93 0.90
C TRP A 76 7.88 6.01 0.85
N PHE A 77 7.89 6.95 1.79
CA PHE A 77 6.99 8.09 1.78
C PHE A 77 7.13 8.90 0.49
N TYR A 78 8.31 8.97 -0.13
CA TYR A 78 8.54 9.67 -1.39
C TYR A 78 8.43 8.79 -2.65
N GLY A 79 8.65 7.48 -2.53
CA GLY A 79 8.64 6.53 -3.64
C GLY A 79 7.24 6.14 -4.10
N HIS A 80 6.99 6.21 -5.42
CA HIS A 80 5.69 5.84 -6.00
C HIS A 80 5.44 4.32 -5.93
N HIS A 81 6.47 3.52 -6.23
CA HIS A 81 6.35 2.07 -6.23
C HIS A 81 6.02 1.53 -4.83
N GLU A 82 6.69 2.01 -3.79
CA GLU A 82 6.45 1.58 -2.42
C GLU A 82 5.08 2.01 -1.90
N ARG A 83 4.59 3.20 -2.27
CA ARG A 83 3.20 3.60 -1.97
C ARG A 83 2.19 2.70 -2.65
N LEU A 84 2.43 2.30 -3.90
CA LEU A 84 1.56 1.35 -4.61
C LEU A 84 1.54 -0.02 -3.93
N ILE A 85 2.70 -0.51 -3.48
CA ILE A 85 2.77 -1.75 -2.69
C ILE A 85 1.96 -1.60 -1.40
N VAL A 86 2.20 -0.53 -0.62
CA VAL A 86 1.47 -0.28 0.64
C VAL A 86 -0.05 -0.22 0.41
N ALA A 87 -0.49 0.47 -0.65
CA ALA A 87 -1.91 0.53 -1.02
C ALA A 87 -2.47 -0.86 -1.38
N GLN A 88 -1.71 -1.68 -2.12
CA GLN A 88 -2.10 -3.03 -2.50
C GLN A 88 -2.23 -3.96 -1.28
N LEU A 89 -1.34 -3.83 -0.29
CA LEU A 89 -1.36 -4.66 0.92
C LEU A 89 -2.60 -4.41 1.79
N ALA A 90 -3.20 -3.23 1.73
CA ALA A 90 -4.46 -2.93 2.44
C ALA A 90 -5.68 -3.67 1.84
N GLU A 91 -5.57 -4.18 0.62
CA GLU A 91 -6.61 -5.01 -0.02
C GLU A 91 -6.49 -6.49 0.38
N TRP A 92 -5.40 -6.88 1.05
CA TRP A 92 -5.05 -8.27 1.32
C TRP A 92 -5.13 -8.61 2.82
N TRP A 93 -5.09 -9.91 3.10
CA TRP A 93 -5.15 -10.46 4.44
C TRP A 93 -3.93 -11.34 4.70
N PHE A 94 -3.26 -11.14 5.84
CA PHE A 94 -2.05 -11.89 6.20
C PHE A 94 -2.21 -12.49 7.58
N SER A 95 -1.90 -13.77 7.73
CA SER A 95 -2.02 -14.45 9.03
C SER A 95 -0.91 -14.05 10.00
N ASN A 96 0.29 -13.71 9.48
CA ASN A 96 1.47 -13.36 10.24
C ASN A 96 2.47 -12.55 9.39
N VAL A 97 3.55 -12.07 10.02
CA VAL A 97 4.61 -11.27 9.37
C VAL A 97 5.35 -12.05 8.26
N ALA A 98 5.53 -13.36 8.40
CA ALA A 98 6.20 -14.16 7.37
C ALA A 98 5.36 -14.26 6.08
N ASP A 99 4.05 -14.46 6.21
CA ASP A 99 3.11 -14.44 5.08
C ASP A 99 3.12 -13.07 4.39
N LEU A 100 3.09 -11.97 5.18
CA LEU A 100 3.21 -10.62 4.64
C LEU A 100 4.49 -10.44 3.81
N ARG A 101 5.66 -10.85 4.33
CA ARG A 101 6.94 -10.74 3.60
C ARG A 101 6.92 -11.54 2.30
N LYS A 102 6.38 -12.76 2.35
CA LYS A 102 6.27 -13.63 1.18
C LYS A 102 5.39 -13.00 0.10
N SER A 103 4.28 -12.38 0.48
CA SER A 103 3.37 -11.71 -0.45
C SER A 103 3.93 -10.42 -1.03
N VAL A 104 4.83 -9.74 -0.31
CA VAL A 104 5.50 -8.52 -0.78
C VAL A 104 6.58 -8.79 -1.82
N GLU A 105 7.31 -9.91 -1.69
CA GLU A 105 8.43 -10.24 -2.57
C GLU A 105 8.15 -10.09 -4.08
N PRO A 106 7.06 -10.67 -4.64
CA PRO A 106 6.77 -10.49 -6.07
C PRO A 106 6.47 -9.03 -6.43
N LEU A 107 5.85 -8.26 -5.54
CA LEU A 107 5.48 -6.87 -5.81
C LEU A 107 6.67 -5.93 -5.98
N ARG A 108 7.85 -6.31 -5.44
CA ARG A 108 9.09 -5.53 -5.51
C ARG A 108 9.85 -5.70 -6.82
N LYS A 109 9.56 -6.74 -7.59
CA LYS A 109 10.28 -7.02 -8.85
C LYS A 109 9.96 -5.94 -9.87
N VAL A 110 10.97 -5.33 -10.47
CA VAL A 110 10.77 -4.24 -11.45
C VAL A 110 10.24 -4.70 -12.81
N HIS A 111 10.28 -6.02 -13.08
CA HIS A 111 9.71 -6.65 -14.27
C HIS A 111 8.96 -7.92 -13.85
N ASP A 112 7.87 -8.19 -14.55
CA ASP A 112 7.05 -9.40 -14.43
C ASP A 112 7.16 -10.24 -15.72
N LEU A 113 6.83 -11.53 -15.61
CA LEU A 113 6.53 -12.38 -16.76
C LEU A 113 5.02 -12.51 -16.90
N GLU A 114 4.48 -12.14 -18.06
CA GLU A 114 3.06 -12.25 -18.39
C GLU A 114 2.81 -13.28 -19.50
N GLY A 115 1.56 -13.76 -19.59
CA GLY A 115 1.12 -14.81 -20.50
C GLY A 115 0.96 -16.17 -19.82
N ASN A 116 0.37 -17.15 -20.51
CA ASN A 116 0.06 -18.46 -19.93
C ASN A 116 1.32 -19.28 -19.61
N MET A 117 2.42 -18.98 -20.28
CA MET A 117 3.72 -19.64 -20.12
C MET A 117 4.83 -18.63 -19.76
N GLY A 118 4.49 -17.40 -19.37
CA GLY A 118 5.45 -16.33 -19.11
C GLY A 118 6.11 -15.77 -20.37
N GLU A 119 5.41 -15.80 -21.50
CA GLU A 119 5.92 -15.45 -22.83
C GLU A 119 6.41 -14.01 -22.95
N PHE A 120 5.92 -13.10 -22.11
CA PHE A 120 6.21 -11.67 -22.21
C PHE A 120 6.94 -11.14 -20.99
N ILE A 121 8.09 -10.52 -21.19
CA ILE A 121 8.74 -9.69 -20.18
C ILE A 121 8.08 -8.32 -20.20
N VAL A 122 7.41 -7.94 -19.12
CA VAL A 122 6.77 -6.63 -18.98
C VAL A 122 7.33 -5.89 -17.77
N PRO A 123 7.33 -4.54 -17.74
CA PRO A 123 7.62 -3.81 -16.52
C PRO A 123 6.63 -4.20 -15.42
N ASN A 124 7.02 -4.05 -14.15
CA ASN A 124 6.18 -4.39 -12.99
C ASN A 124 4.74 -3.93 -13.23
N SER A 125 3.81 -4.88 -13.26
CA SER A 125 2.43 -4.65 -13.69
C SER A 125 1.74 -3.54 -12.90
N THR A 126 2.11 -3.32 -11.63
CA THR A 126 1.54 -2.26 -10.79
C THR A 126 2.07 -0.88 -11.20
N LEU A 127 3.38 -0.75 -11.43
CA LEU A 127 3.98 0.50 -11.91
C LEU A 127 3.59 0.79 -13.36
N TYR A 128 3.64 -0.23 -14.23
CA TYR A 128 3.26 -0.14 -15.63
C TYR A 128 1.79 0.28 -15.80
N ARG A 129 0.85 -0.32 -15.05
CA ARG A 129 -0.56 0.09 -15.07
C ARG A 129 -0.77 1.52 -14.58
N ARG A 130 0.06 2.01 -13.67
CA ARG A 130 0.00 3.40 -13.23
C ARG A 130 0.44 4.34 -14.36
N GLU A 131 1.58 4.06 -14.99
CA GLU A 131 2.17 4.94 -16.01
C GLU A 131 1.43 4.91 -17.34
N SER A 132 1.03 3.72 -17.80
CA SER A 132 0.29 3.53 -19.07
C SER A 132 -1.08 4.20 -19.09
N LYS A 133 -1.64 4.59 -17.94
CA LYS A 133 -2.88 5.40 -17.89
C LYS A 133 -2.64 6.90 -18.03
N LEU A 134 -1.42 7.36 -17.70
CA LEU A 134 -1.05 8.76 -17.61
C LEU A 134 -0.49 9.29 -18.93
N TYR A 135 0.36 8.49 -19.59
CA TYR A 135 1.18 8.96 -20.70
C TYR A 135 0.88 8.18 -21.97
N ALA A 136 0.81 8.92 -23.09
CA ALA A 136 1.05 8.31 -24.39
C ALA A 136 2.56 8.12 -24.53
N ASP A 137 2.98 6.93 -24.91
CA ASP A 137 4.40 6.56 -24.90
C ASP A 137 4.82 5.89 -26.21
N VAL A 138 6.13 5.73 -26.40
CA VAL A 138 6.74 4.94 -27.46
C VAL A 138 7.41 3.74 -26.82
N GLU A 139 6.85 2.56 -27.07
CA GLU A 139 7.41 1.29 -26.59
C GLU A 139 8.13 0.57 -27.71
N ALA A 140 9.19 -0.16 -27.37
CA ALA A 140 9.83 -1.11 -28.27
C ALA A 140 9.74 -2.50 -27.64
N TYR A 141 9.11 -3.44 -28.34
CA TYR A 141 9.05 -4.84 -27.92
C TYR A 141 10.34 -5.57 -28.30
N GLU A 142 10.36 -6.91 -28.18
CA GLU A 142 11.58 -7.73 -28.33
C GLU A 142 12.29 -7.58 -29.68
N ASP A 143 11.58 -7.18 -30.73
CA ASP A 143 12.14 -6.95 -32.07
C ASP A 143 12.78 -5.56 -32.25
N GLY A 144 12.65 -4.69 -31.24
CA GLY A 144 13.17 -3.32 -31.23
C GLY A 144 12.37 -2.34 -32.09
N THR A 145 11.22 -2.74 -32.64
CA THR A 145 10.39 -1.85 -33.46
C THR A 145 9.59 -0.89 -32.56
N PRO A 146 9.76 0.43 -32.71
CA PRO A 146 9.02 1.39 -31.88
C PRO A 146 7.55 1.46 -32.31
N VAL A 147 6.65 1.41 -31.34
CA VAL A 147 5.21 1.58 -31.52
C VAL A 147 4.66 2.64 -30.57
N TRP A 148 3.67 3.39 -31.04
CA TRP A 148 2.93 4.30 -30.16
C TRP A 148 1.99 3.48 -29.26
N ASN A 149 2.16 3.60 -27.95
CA ASN A 149 1.21 3.10 -26.97
C ASN A 149 0.30 4.24 -26.51
N ALA A 150 -1.00 4.08 -26.72
CA ALA A 150 -2.00 5.04 -26.27
C ALA A 150 -2.42 4.72 -24.83
N PRO A 151 -2.79 5.70 -24.01
CA PRO A 151 -3.23 5.41 -22.66
C PRO A 151 -4.48 4.53 -22.65
N VAL A 152 -4.40 3.38 -21.99
CA VAL A 152 -5.50 2.39 -21.94
C VAL A 152 -6.05 2.24 -20.53
N VAL A 153 -7.36 2.06 -20.46
CA VAL A 153 -8.04 1.56 -19.27
C VAL A 153 -8.86 0.34 -19.66
N GLN A 154 -8.76 -0.70 -18.84
CA GLN A 154 -9.62 -1.87 -18.96
C GLN A 154 -10.82 -1.69 -18.02
N PRO A 155 -12.00 -1.31 -18.55
CA PRO A 155 -13.17 -1.14 -17.72
C PRO A 155 -13.53 -2.49 -17.08
N THR A 156 -13.59 -2.52 -15.75
CA THR A 156 -13.90 -3.74 -14.99
C THR A 156 -15.38 -4.13 -15.05
N GLY A 157 -16.25 -3.23 -15.52
CA GLY A 157 -17.71 -3.42 -15.59
C GLY A 157 -18.43 -3.35 -14.24
N PHE A 158 -17.70 -3.17 -13.14
CA PHE A 158 -18.26 -3.03 -11.79
C PHE A 158 -18.33 -1.55 -11.37
N PRO A 159 -19.28 -1.17 -10.48
CA PRO A 159 -19.28 0.15 -9.88
C PRO A 159 -17.95 0.45 -9.18
N ALA A 160 -17.49 1.71 -9.26
CA ALA A 160 -16.34 2.15 -8.50
C ALA A 160 -16.65 2.08 -7.00
N HIS A 161 -15.81 1.39 -6.24
CA HIS A 161 -15.87 1.33 -4.78
C HIS A 161 -14.65 2.04 -4.20
N MET A 162 -14.82 2.70 -3.06
CA MET A 162 -13.70 3.37 -2.39
C MET A 162 -12.60 2.34 -2.10
N PRO A 163 -11.35 2.56 -2.54
CA PRO A 163 -10.26 1.61 -2.32
C PRO A 163 -10.01 1.29 -0.84
N ALA A 164 -9.55 0.08 -0.51
CA ALA A 164 -9.35 -0.32 0.89
C ALA A 164 -8.40 0.61 1.65
N VAL A 165 -7.30 1.02 1.02
CA VAL A 165 -6.35 1.97 1.61
C VAL A 165 -6.99 3.32 1.91
N VAL A 166 -7.95 3.77 1.10
CA VAL A 166 -8.69 5.03 1.33
C VAL A 166 -9.73 4.82 2.43
N ARG A 167 -10.44 3.68 2.43
CA ARG A 167 -11.42 3.34 3.49
C ARG A 167 -10.77 3.28 4.87
N VAL A 168 -9.59 2.66 4.97
CA VAL A 168 -8.92 2.48 6.27
C VAL A 168 -8.38 3.80 6.82
N ILE A 169 -7.81 4.67 5.98
CA ILE A 169 -7.32 5.97 6.45
C ILE A 169 -8.46 6.91 6.81
N ASP A 170 -9.62 6.77 6.15
CA ASP A 170 -10.83 7.49 6.53
C ASP A 170 -11.35 7.02 7.89
N ALA A 171 -11.39 5.70 8.11
CA ALA A 171 -11.70 5.12 9.41
C ALA A 171 -10.76 5.60 10.52
N MET A 172 -9.44 5.64 10.26
CA MET A 172 -8.45 6.16 11.21
C MET A 172 -8.71 7.63 11.57
N ALA A 173 -9.04 8.45 10.57
CA ALA A 173 -9.35 9.86 10.76
C ALA A 173 -10.56 10.03 11.68
N VAL A 174 -11.67 9.37 11.37
CA VAL A 174 -12.92 9.51 12.14
C VAL A 174 -12.85 8.88 13.53
N CYS A 175 -12.04 7.84 13.72
CA CYS A 175 -11.76 7.25 15.03
C CYS A 175 -10.81 8.10 15.89
N GLY A 176 -10.34 9.26 15.39
CA GLY A 176 -9.53 10.21 16.16
C GLY A 176 -8.04 9.88 16.20
N MET A 177 -7.55 8.95 15.37
CA MET A 177 -6.14 8.54 15.37
C MET A 177 -5.19 9.64 14.89
N PHE A 178 -5.66 10.60 14.10
CA PHE A 178 -4.81 11.67 13.56
C PHE A 178 -4.54 12.80 14.54
N ALA A 179 -5.27 12.87 15.65
CA ALA A 179 -4.96 13.79 16.73
C ALA A 179 -3.67 13.37 17.44
N LEU A 180 -2.94 14.33 18.02
CA LEU A 180 -1.73 14.03 18.80
C LEU A 180 -1.99 13.01 19.92
N ALA A 181 -3.14 13.10 20.61
CA ALA A 181 -3.55 12.13 21.62
C ALA A 181 -3.75 10.73 21.01
N GLY A 182 -4.41 10.65 19.85
CA GLY A 182 -4.62 9.40 19.11
C GLY A 182 -3.31 8.75 18.66
N LEU A 183 -2.34 9.54 18.19
CA LEU A 183 -1.01 9.03 17.82
C LEU A 183 -0.19 8.56 19.02
N LYS A 184 -0.30 9.25 20.17
CA LYS A 184 0.31 8.76 21.43
C LYS A 184 -0.31 7.43 21.85
N ALA A 185 -1.64 7.32 21.83
CA ALA A 185 -2.34 6.08 22.11
C ALA A 185 -1.91 4.95 21.14
N ALA A 186 -1.84 5.24 19.85
CA ALA A 186 -1.39 4.28 18.84
C ALA A 186 0.06 3.83 19.09
N SER A 187 0.97 4.76 19.37
CA SER A 187 2.37 4.46 19.64
C SER A 187 2.55 3.62 20.90
N GLU A 188 1.85 3.95 21.98
CA GLU A 188 1.92 3.23 23.26
C GLU A 188 1.29 1.83 23.18
N VAL A 189 0.14 1.68 22.52
CA VAL A 189 -0.54 0.40 22.37
C VAL A 189 0.23 -0.51 21.42
N TRP A 190 0.52 -0.06 20.20
CA TRP A 190 1.20 -0.89 19.21
C TRP A 190 2.68 -1.11 19.53
N GLY A 191 3.31 -0.19 20.25
CA GLY A 191 4.69 -0.32 20.72
C GLY A 191 4.91 -1.42 21.77
N GLN A 192 3.85 -2.02 22.30
CA GLN A 192 3.93 -3.18 23.21
C GLN A 192 4.56 -4.41 22.54
N LEU A 193 4.45 -4.53 21.21
CA LEU A 193 4.90 -5.69 20.45
C LEU A 193 5.74 -5.25 19.25
N GLU A 194 6.83 -5.95 19.00
CA GLU A 194 7.65 -5.76 17.80
C GLU A 194 7.27 -6.82 16.76
N PHE A 195 6.64 -6.41 15.66
CA PHE A 195 6.29 -7.30 14.55
C PHE A 195 7.55 -7.60 13.74
N GLN A 196 8.21 -8.71 14.06
CA GLN A 196 9.48 -9.10 13.47
C GLN A 196 9.41 -10.49 12.83
N GLU A 197 8.81 -11.49 13.47
CA GLU A 197 8.92 -12.89 13.04
C GLU A 197 7.62 -13.67 13.24
N THR A 198 7.19 -13.85 14.48
CA THR A 198 6.11 -14.77 14.86
C THR A 198 4.77 -14.08 15.09
N GLU A 199 4.76 -12.75 15.09
CA GLU A 199 3.58 -11.96 15.41
C GLU A 199 2.51 -12.15 14.36
N THR A 200 1.28 -12.26 14.84
CA THR A 200 0.14 -12.72 14.07
C THR A 200 -0.87 -11.62 13.86
N LEU A 201 -1.82 -11.90 12.97
CA LEU A 201 -3.04 -11.14 12.86
C LEU A 201 -3.83 -11.05 14.16
N GLN A 202 -3.88 -12.12 14.96
CA GLN A 202 -4.60 -12.11 16.24
C GLN A 202 -3.96 -11.10 17.22
N ASP A 203 -2.64 -10.97 17.19
CA ASP A 203 -1.95 -9.93 17.95
C ASP A 203 -2.35 -8.53 17.47
N ALA A 204 -2.41 -8.32 16.16
CA ALA A 204 -2.85 -7.05 15.58
C ALA A 204 -4.32 -6.73 15.88
N GLU A 205 -5.22 -7.71 15.86
CA GLU A 205 -6.63 -7.56 16.21
C GLU A 205 -6.79 -7.17 17.68
N ARG A 206 -6.04 -7.82 18.59
CA ARG A 206 -6.00 -7.46 20.01
C ARG A 206 -5.53 -6.02 20.22
N LEU A 207 -4.42 -5.62 19.59
CA LEU A 207 -3.89 -4.26 19.69
C LEU A 207 -4.84 -3.22 19.09
N THR A 208 -5.54 -3.56 18.00
CA THR A 208 -6.58 -2.72 17.40
C THR A 208 -7.75 -2.53 18.37
N GLN A 209 -8.19 -3.60 19.05
CA GLN A 209 -9.24 -3.55 20.06
C GLN A 209 -8.83 -2.67 21.25
N GLU A 210 -7.63 -2.85 21.79
CA GLU A 210 -7.08 -2.05 22.88
C GLU A 210 -6.99 -0.56 22.52
N LEU A 211 -6.50 -0.27 21.31
CA LEU A 211 -6.41 1.09 20.80
C LEU A 211 -7.80 1.72 20.69
N LEU A 212 -8.76 1.06 20.03
CA LEU A 212 -10.11 1.57 19.86
C LEU A 212 -10.81 1.82 21.21
N ALA A 213 -10.67 0.89 22.17
CA ALA A 213 -11.22 1.07 23.50
C ALA A 213 -10.67 2.32 24.19
N ARG A 214 -9.37 2.57 24.06
CA ARG A 214 -8.72 3.77 24.59
C ARG A 214 -9.18 5.05 23.89
N LEU A 215 -9.22 5.07 22.56
CA LEU A 215 -9.67 6.23 21.79
C LEU A 215 -11.10 6.63 22.20
N ILE A 216 -11.99 5.64 22.35
CA ILE A 216 -13.38 5.85 22.80
C ILE A 216 -13.42 6.39 24.24
N ALA A 217 -12.66 5.79 25.16
CA ALA A 217 -12.61 6.25 26.55
C ALA A 217 -12.09 7.69 26.69
N GLU A 218 -11.20 8.12 25.79
CA GLU A 218 -10.67 9.49 25.73
C GLU A 218 -11.56 10.46 24.91
N GLY A 219 -12.67 9.98 24.33
CA GLY A 219 -13.61 10.82 23.57
C GLY A 219 -13.01 11.37 22.27
N LEU A 220 -12.07 10.65 21.66
CA LEU A 220 -11.36 11.08 20.44
C LEU A 220 -12.12 10.85 19.13
N PRO A 221 -12.93 9.79 18.95
CA PRO A 221 -13.73 9.62 17.75
C PRO A 221 -14.67 10.81 17.53
N ASN A 222 -14.83 11.22 16.27
CA ASN A 222 -15.79 12.27 15.93
C ASN A 222 -17.23 11.72 15.81
N GLU A 223 -18.20 12.62 15.68
CA GLU A 223 -19.64 12.26 15.63
C GLU A 223 -20.03 11.40 14.41
N SER A 224 -19.19 11.37 13.37
CA SER A 224 -19.41 10.55 12.18
C SER A 224 -18.83 9.14 12.31
N ALA A 225 -18.17 8.80 13.41
CA ALA A 225 -17.66 7.45 13.65
C ALA A 225 -18.81 6.42 13.70
N THR A 226 -18.60 5.26 13.08
CA THR A 226 -19.63 4.20 12.96
C THR A 226 -18.96 2.83 13.04
N GLN A 227 -19.76 1.78 13.21
CA GLN A 227 -19.26 0.40 13.19
C GLN A 227 -18.57 0.04 11.86
N ASN A 228 -18.99 0.61 10.73
CA ASN A 228 -18.33 0.37 9.44
C ASN A 228 -16.88 0.87 9.43
N HIS A 229 -16.58 1.95 10.16
CA HIS A 229 -15.20 2.44 10.31
C HIS A 229 -14.38 1.48 11.15
N VAL A 230 -14.95 0.95 12.24
CA VAL A 230 -14.30 -0.09 13.05
C VAL A 230 -14.03 -1.34 12.21
N ASP A 231 -15.01 -1.82 11.45
CA ASP A 231 -14.86 -2.98 10.57
C ASP A 231 -13.79 -2.74 9.49
N ALA A 232 -13.67 -1.51 8.97
CA ALA A 232 -12.63 -1.16 8.01
C ALA A 232 -11.21 -1.26 8.61
N LEU A 233 -11.03 -0.85 9.87
CA LEU A 233 -9.74 -1.00 10.56
C LEU A 233 -9.36 -2.48 10.70
N TYR A 234 -10.30 -3.32 11.14
CA TYR A 234 -10.05 -4.76 11.26
C TYR A 234 -9.76 -5.42 9.92
N ARG A 235 -10.43 -5.00 8.84
CA ARG A 235 -10.32 -5.64 7.52
C ARG A 235 -9.13 -5.17 6.68
N HIS A 236 -8.73 -3.92 6.83
CA HIS A 236 -7.87 -3.25 5.84
C HIS A 236 -6.63 -2.58 6.44
N TRP A 237 -6.44 -2.61 7.77
CA TRP A 237 -5.20 -2.09 8.36
C TRP A 237 -4.12 -3.18 8.32
N PRO A 238 -3.12 -3.09 7.42
CA PRO A 238 -2.10 -4.13 7.32
C PRO A 238 -1.27 -4.24 8.60
N LEU A 239 -0.71 -5.44 8.82
CA LEU A 239 0.34 -5.67 9.81
C LEU A 239 1.48 -4.66 9.62
N PRO A 240 2.19 -4.26 10.68
CA PRO A 240 3.24 -3.25 10.57
C PRO A 240 4.35 -3.63 9.58
N MET A 241 4.70 -2.72 8.68
CA MET A 241 5.66 -2.97 7.58
C MET A 241 7.05 -2.40 7.86
N TYR A 242 7.31 -1.78 9.01
CA TYR A 242 8.63 -1.22 9.37
C TYR A 242 9.78 -2.26 9.40
N ASN A 243 9.43 -3.55 9.42
CA ASN A 243 10.36 -4.70 9.35
C ASN A 243 10.24 -5.51 8.03
N VAL A 244 9.52 -4.98 7.05
CA VAL A 244 9.38 -5.52 5.70
C VAL A 244 10.32 -4.76 4.76
N ASP A 245 10.73 -5.39 3.67
CA ASP A 245 11.50 -4.72 2.63
C ASP A 245 10.63 -4.47 1.40
N LEU A 246 10.55 -3.21 0.98
CA LEU A 246 9.79 -2.78 -0.19
C LEU A 246 10.72 -2.28 -1.29
N ASP A 247 12.04 -2.38 -1.07
CA ASP A 247 13.03 -1.86 -2.01
C ASP A 247 12.94 -2.66 -3.31
N PRO A 248 12.95 -1.97 -4.48
CA PRO A 248 12.84 -2.62 -5.76
C PRO A 248 13.93 -3.68 -5.95
N ILE A 249 13.52 -4.85 -6.44
CA ILE A 249 14.43 -5.91 -6.83
C ILE A 249 14.70 -5.72 -8.33
N PRO A 250 15.90 -5.26 -8.74
CA PRO A 250 16.27 -5.28 -10.14
C PRO A 250 16.32 -6.73 -10.60
N VAL A 251 15.60 -7.04 -11.68
CA VAL A 251 15.66 -8.34 -12.34
C VAL A 251 16.31 -8.14 -13.69
N THR A 252 17.35 -8.91 -13.99
CA THR A 252 18.06 -8.85 -15.26
C THR A 252 17.27 -9.54 -16.37
N LEU A 253 17.49 -9.13 -17.62
CA LEU A 253 16.92 -9.82 -18.78
C LEU A 253 17.35 -11.29 -18.85
N GLU A 254 18.54 -11.62 -18.37
CA GLU A 254 19.04 -13.00 -18.31
C GLU A 254 18.23 -13.86 -17.33
N GLU A 255 17.98 -13.35 -16.11
CA GLU A 255 17.14 -14.03 -15.11
C GLU A 255 15.70 -14.19 -15.60
N LEU A 256 15.15 -13.17 -16.26
CA LEU A 256 13.80 -13.23 -16.82
C LEU A 256 13.73 -14.31 -17.91
N LYS A 257 14.67 -14.34 -18.85
CA LYS A 257 14.72 -15.38 -19.90
C LYS A 257 14.92 -16.79 -19.35
N ALA A 258 15.78 -16.96 -18.33
CA ALA A 258 15.96 -18.25 -17.69
C ALA A 258 14.67 -18.73 -17.00
N GLU A 259 13.89 -17.81 -16.42
CA GLU A 259 12.59 -18.12 -15.84
C GLU A 259 11.52 -18.40 -16.90
N GLN A 260 11.53 -17.70 -18.04
CA GLN A 260 10.68 -18.01 -19.20
C GLN A 260 10.94 -19.44 -19.68
N ASP A 261 12.21 -19.82 -19.87
CA ASP A 261 12.59 -21.17 -20.26
C ASP A 261 12.10 -22.20 -19.22
N ARG A 262 12.26 -21.91 -17.92
CA ARG A 262 11.77 -22.79 -16.84
C ARG A 262 10.26 -22.99 -16.90
N LEU A 263 9.48 -21.91 -17.06
CA LEU A 263 8.02 -21.95 -17.14
C LEU A 263 7.55 -22.70 -18.38
N TYR A 264 8.18 -22.43 -19.53
CA TYR A 264 7.91 -23.14 -20.77
C TYR A 264 8.10 -24.66 -20.59
N TRP A 265 9.25 -25.11 -20.07
CA TRP A 265 9.53 -26.53 -19.87
C TRP A 265 8.67 -27.19 -18.78
N ALA A 266 8.23 -26.44 -17.78
CA ALA A 266 7.29 -26.94 -16.79
C ALA A 266 5.92 -27.29 -17.41
N GLU A 267 5.50 -26.54 -18.44
CA GLU A 267 4.21 -26.75 -19.14
C GLU A 267 4.30 -27.75 -20.28
N VAL A 268 5.36 -27.72 -21.09
CA VAL A 268 5.51 -28.63 -22.25
C VAL A 268 6.15 -29.98 -21.91
N GLY A 269 6.71 -30.11 -20.70
CA GLY A 269 7.46 -31.27 -20.23
C GLY A 269 8.94 -31.23 -20.67
N ASP A 270 9.85 -31.66 -19.77
CA ASP A 270 11.28 -31.76 -20.07
C ASP A 270 11.50 -32.79 -21.20
N PRO A 271 12.20 -32.46 -22.31
CA PRO A 271 12.46 -33.38 -23.41
C PRO A 271 13.50 -34.46 -23.07
N ARG A 272 13.69 -34.80 -21.79
CA ARG A 272 14.60 -35.84 -21.30
C ARG A 272 13.89 -37.17 -21.09
#